data_AF-A0A1V6S2Z1-F1
#
_entry.id   AF-A0A1V6S2Z1-F1
#
_cell.length_a   1.000
_cell.length_b   1.000
_cell.length_c   1.000
_cell.angle_alpha   90.00
_cell.angle_beta   90.00
_cell.angle_gamma   90.00
#
_symmetry.space_group_name_H-M   'P 1'
#
loop_
_entity.id
_entity.type
_entity.pdbx_description
1 polymer ?
#
loop_
_entity_poly.entity_id
_entity_poly.type
_entity_poly.pdbx_seq_one_letter_code
_entity_poly.pdbx_strand_id
1 'polypeptide(L)'
;MQSAIETPVNMFLYLSDLLEIAYNPISVLTCARLKDGIKPCRNKTAKANLELLKESFGDLFAILNDPDRTFHDKDGVFNAAVGQLIETCLCLQRHQQYSDDARSQWLKELYNDEKRHELRCKLQNYLFEPLNEESIISISIPPSETEFELCNPKILPSTKANLPLKVTIQLLEPLTEKDKKSGFLYLISHPREPKMFKVGHTTNRERRFGEHRRCYEECITVKSAHVPYVHRIEQLIIAEFSLVHYKLKKECSRCNTYHKEWLHASQTKVLKSFNKWVKFALAEKTPYDENGDFKTKTVPLPPPAMDFKVPTPTPKKGSRRQSDGVLSPESTPSKPELDKSDIRIIDEEVSDSSSDKPGYSREAKRSIAVSRLSDRFAAAGLK
;
A
#
# COMPACT_ATOMS: atom_id res chain seq x y z
N MET A 1 20.81 -20.82 -31.27
CA MET A 1 19.91 -19.72 -30.85
C MET A 1 18.56 -20.35 -30.50
N GLN A 2 18.39 -20.79 -29.25
CA GLN A 2 17.08 -21.21 -28.73
C GLN A 2 16.47 -19.97 -28.07
N SER A 3 15.47 -19.38 -28.72
CA SER A 3 14.59 -18.40 -28.10
C SER A 3 13.73 -19.18 -27.09
N ALA A 4 14.00 -18.96 -25.81
CA ALA A 4 13.08 -19.36 -24.76
C ALA A 4 11.76 -18.62 -25.03
N ILE A 5 10.74 -19.36 -25.46
CA ILE A 5 9.37 -18.87 -25.51
C ILE A 5 8.97 -18.68 -24.05
N GLU A 6 9.09 -17.46 -23.54
CA GLU A 6 8.51 -17.07 -22.26
C GLU A 6 7.02 -17.35 -22.34
N THR A 7 6.56 -18.35 -21.59
CA THR A 7 5.14 -18.71 -21.52
C THR A 7 4.33 -17.49 -21.04
N PRO A 8 3.21 -17.13 -21.70
CA PRO A 8 2.36 -15.97 -21.38
C PRO A 8 1.73 -15.94 -19.98
N VAL A 9 2.03 -16.94 -19.13
CA VAL A 9 1.38 -17.23 -17.85
C VAL A 9 1.64 -16.17 -16.77
N ASN A 10 2.44 -15.14 -17.05
CA ASN A 10 2.79 -14.09 -16.09
C ASN A 10 2.13 -12.72 -16.38
N MET A 11 1.20 -12.62 -17.33
CA MET A 11 0.82 -11.33 -17.90
C MET A 11 -0.20 -10.51 -17.08
N PHE A 12 -0.89 -11.06 -16.07
CA PHE A 12 -1.96 -10.34 -15.36
C PHE A 12 -1.55 -9.78 -14.00
N LEU A 13 -2.22 -8.68 -13.62
CA LEU A 13 -2.27 -8.24 -12.23
C LEU A 13 -2.83 -9.38 -11.37
N TYR A 14 -2.19 -9.61 -10.22
CA TYR A 14 -2.75 -10.52 -9.23
C TYR A 14 -4.11 -9.98 -8.77
N LEU A 15 -5.02 -10.87 -8.41
CA LEU A 15 -6.34 -10.49 -7.90
C LEU A 15 -6.23 -9.54 -6.70
N SER A 16 -5.18 -9.69 -5.89
CA SER A 16 -4.83 -8.76 -4.80
C SER A 16 -4.59 -7.32 -5.27
N ASP A 17 -3.98 -7.15 -6.44
CA ASP A 17 -3.60 -5.84 -6.97
C ASP A 17 -4.83 -5.12 -7.54
N LEU A 18 -5.76 -5.87 -8.15
CA LEU A 18 -7.05 -5.32 -8.61
C LEU A 18 -7.95 -4.89 -7.45
N LEU A 19 -7.86 -5.58 -6.33
CA LEU A 19 -8.58 -5.21 -5.10
C LEU A 19 -8.06 -3.91 -4.51
N GLU A 20 -6.74 -3.72 -4.50
CA GLU A 20 -6.16 -2.42 -4.12
C GLU A 20 -6.66 -1.30 -5.04
N ILE A 21 -6.87 -1.57 -6.34
CA ILE A 21 -7.40 -0.58 -7.28
C ILE A 21 -8.90 -0.34 -7.09
N ALA A 22 -9.70 -1.35 -6.74
CA ALA A 22 -11.15 -1.22 -6.58
C ALA A 22 -11.55 -0.51 -5.27
N TYR A 23 -10.82 -0.76 -4.18
CA TYR A 23 -11.18 -0.26 -2.85
C TYR A 23 -10.31 0.92 -2.37
N ASN A 24 -9.36 1.38 -3.18
CA ASN A 24 -8.64 2.62 -2.89
C ASN A 24 -9.40 3.82 -3.50
N PRO A 25 -9.86 4.80 -2.69
CA PRO A 25 -10.70 5.91 -3.16
C PRO A 25 -10.00 6.87 -4.14
N ILE A 26 -8.69 6.70 -4.37
CA ILE A 26 -7.87 7.60 -5.18
C ILE A 26 -7.20 6.84 -6.34
N SER A 27 -7.33 5.51 -6.45
CA SER A 27 -6.90 4.80 -7.65
C SER A 27 -7.82 5.12 -8.81
N VAL A 28 -7.27 5.71 -9.85
CA VAL A 28 -7.91 5.68 -11.16
C VAL A 28 -7.77 4.23 -11.64
N LEU A 29 -8.91 3.54 -11.79
CA LEU A 29 -8.95 2.27 -12.50
C LEU A 29 -8.42 2.51 -13.92
N THR A 30 -7.13 2.26 -14.12
CA THR A 30 -6.60 1.97 -15.44
C THR A 30 -6.73 0.48 -15.60
N CYS A 31 -7.25 0.02 -16.74
CA CYS A 31 -7.33 -1.40 -17.05
C CYS A 31 -6.01 -2.09 -16.66
N ALA A 32 -6.13 -3.26 -16.02
CA ALA A 32 -5.05 -4.00 -15.38
C ALA A 32 -3.68 -3.81 -16.06
N ARG A 33 -2.68 -3.40 -15.26
CA ARG A 33 -1.32 -3.16 -15.73
C ARG A 33 -0.68 -4.52 -16.02
N LEU A 34 -0.49 -4.85 -17.31
CA LEU A 34 0.24 -6.04 -17.71
C LEU A 34 1.68 -5.95 -17.16
N LYS A 35 2.21 -7.07 -16.67
CA LYS A 35 3.48 -7.14 -15.91
C LYS A 35 4.71 -6.66 -16.71
N ASP A 36 4.62 -6.63 -18.04
CA ASP A 36 5.77 -6.42 -18.95
C ASP A 36 5.93 -4.99 -19.48
N GLY A 37 5.57 -3.97 -18.70
CA GLY A 37 5.91 -2.57 -19.04
C GLY A 37 5.16 -1.98 -20.24
N ILE A 38 4.18 -2.69 -20.80
CA ILE A 38 3.26 -2.13 -21.80
C ILE A 38 2.47 -0.99 -21.13
N LYS A 39 2.46 0.18 -21.78
CA LYS A 39 1.80 1.38 -21.24
C LYS A 39 0.37 1.03 -20.82
N PRO A 40 -0.06 1.37 -19.58
CA PRO A 40 -1.40 1.05 -19.11
C PRO A 40 -2.43 1.57 -20.12
N CYS A 41 -3.48 0.79 -20.37
CA CYS A 41 -4.57 1.23 -21.22
C CYS A 41 -5.12 2.55 -20.66
N ARG A 42 -4.93 3.64 -21.42
CA ARG A 42 -5.33 5.00 -21.02
C ARG A 42 -6.84 5.19 -20.99
N ASN A 43 -7.62 4.19 -21.43
CA ASN A 43 -9.07 4.24 -21.32
C ASN A 43 -9.43 4.15 -19.84
N LYS A 44 -9.75 5.31 -19.26
CA LYS A 44 -10.32 5.42 -17.92
C LYS A 44 -11.56 4.54 -17.89
N THR A 45 -11.61 3.58 -16.97
CA THR A 45 -12.89 2.96 -16.63
C THR A 45 -13.74 4.08 -16.04
N ALA A 46 -14.81 4.45 -16.75
CA ALA A 46 -15.70 5.52 -16.31
C ALA A 46 -16.19 5.24 -14.88
N LYS A 47 -16.40 6.29 -14.07
CA LYS A 47 -16.86 6.21 -12.68
C LYS A 47 -18.08 5.26 -12.48
N ALA A 48 -18.91 5.09 -13.52
CA ALA A 48 -20.03 4.15 -13.56
C ALA A 48 -19.62 2.67 -13.38
N ASN A 49 -18.37 2.30 -13.62
CA ASN A 49 -17.89 0.92 -13.52
C ASN A 49 -17.33 0.57 -12.13
N LEU A 50 -17.18 1.55 -11.22
CA LEU A 50 -16.64 1.28 -9.89
C LEU A 50 -17.67 0.58 -8.99
N GLU A 51 -18.94 0.99 -9.04
CA GLU A 51 -20.00 0.33 -8.25
C GLU A 51 -20.27 -1.09 -8.74
N LEU A 52 -20.28 -1.30 -10.07
CA LEU A 52 -20.39 -2.64 -10.66
C LEU A 52 -19.21 -3.54 -10.26
N LEU A 53 -18.01 -2.95 -10.19
CA LEU A 53 -16.81 -3.65 -9.75
C LEU A 53 -16.88 -4.04 -8.27
N LYS A 54 -17.35 -3.12 -7.40
CA LYS A 54 -17.60 -3.41 -5.99
C LYS A 54 -18.65 -4.51 -5.81
N GLU A 55 -19.75 -4.45 -6.56
CA GLU A 55 -20.79 -5.48 -6.56
C GLU A 55 -20.20 -6.84 -6.97
N SER A 56 -19.45 -6.90 -8.07
CA SER A 56 -18.78 -8.12 -8.53
C SER A 56 -17.79 -8.69 -7.49
N PHE A 57 -17.07 -7.83 -6.78
CA PHE A 57 -16.21 -8.24 -5.68
C PHE A 57 -16.99 -8.69 -4.44
N GLY A 58 -18.13 -8.05 -4.15
CA GLY A 58 -19.04 -8.45 -3.08
C GLY A 58 -19.59 -9.85 -3.31
N ASP A 59 -20.06 -10.13 -4.53
CA ASP A 59 -20.56 -11.45 -4.93
C ASP A 59 -19.47 -12.52 -4.83
N LEU A 60 -18.29 -12.24 -5.38
CA LEU A 60 -17.14 -13.13 -5.26
C LEU A 60 -16.79 -13.37 -3.79
N PHE A 61 -16.82 -12.34 -2.94
CA PHE A 61 -16.48 -12.49 -1.53
C PHE A 61 -17.54 -13.26 -0.74
N ALA A 62 -18.83 -13.04 -0.99
CA ALA A 62 -19.91 -13.81 -0.38
C ALA A 62 -19.70 -15.31 -0.65
N ILE A 63 -19.39 -15.64 -1.91
CA ILE A 63 -19.01 -16.98 -2.33
C ILE A 63 -17.76 -17.49 -1.59
N LEU A 64 -16.70 -16.68 -1.47
CA LEU A 64 -15.46 -17.07 -0.80
C LEU A 64 -15.62 -17.28 0.71
N ASN A 65 -16.68 -16.71 1.32
CA ASN A 65 -16.90 -16.76 2.76
C ASN A 65 -18.01 -17.70 3.21
N ASP A 66 -18.77 -18.27 2.29
CA ASP A 66 -19.76 -19.29 2.61
C ASP A 66 -19.08 -20.50 3.30
N PRO A 67 -19.38 -20.74 4.59
CA PRO A 67 -18.74 -21.81 5.35
C PRO A 67 -19.21 -23.21 4.91
N ASP A 68 -20.38 -23.31 4.28
CA ASP A 68 -20.99 -24.56 3.85
C ASP A 68 -20.58 -24.92 2.41
N ARG A 69 -19.93 -23.99 1.70
CA ARG A 69 -19.52 -24.18 0.32
C ARG A 69 -18.23 -24.99 0.21
N THR A 70 -18.36 -26.23 -0.23
CA THR A 70 -17.20 -27.01 -0.70
C THR A 70 -16.69 -26.44 -2.02
N PHE A 71 -15.42 -26.04 -2.09
CA PHE A 71 -14.80 -25.31 -3.23
C PHE A 71 -14.58 -26.16 -4.51
N HIS A 72 -15.45 -27.12 -4.76
CA HIS A 72 -15.56 -27.84 -6.02
C HIS A 72 -16.85 -27.37 -6.70
N ASP A 73 -16.71 -26.43 -7.63
CA ASP A 73 -17.77 -25.63 -8.28
C ASP A 73 -18.71 -26.48 -9.15
N LYS A 74 -19.51 -27.36 -8.53
CA LYS A 74 -20.48 -28.20 -9.23
C LYS A 74 -21.65 -27.40 -9.82
N ASP A 75 -21.97 -26.25 -9.22
CA ASP A 75 -23.06 -25.35 -9.62
C ASP A 75 -22.62 -24.26 -10.62
N GLY A 76 -21.31 -24.10 -10.87
CA GLY A 76 -20.76 -23.11 -11.78
C GLY A 76 -20.84 -21.67 -11.29
N VAL A 77 -21.32 -21.44 -10.06
CA VAL A 77 -21.59 -20.10 -9.52
C VAL A 77 -20.28 -19.34 -9.27
N PHE A 78 -19.23 -20.03 -8.83
CA PHE A 78 -17.92 -19.43 -8.62
C PHE A 78 -17.28 -19.00 -9.94
N ASN A 79 -17.27 -19.91 -10.92
CA ASN A 79 -16.73 -19.62 -12.25
C ASN A 79 -17.49 -18.49 -12.95
N ALA A 80 -18.80 -18.32 -12.67
CA ALA A 80 -19.60 -17.22 -13.19
C ALA A 80 -19.21 -15.87 -12.55
N ALA A 81 -19.07 -15.82 -11.22
CA ALA A 81 -18.67 -14.60 -10.51
C ALA A 81 -17.27 -14.12 -10.94
N VAL A 82 -16.31 -15.04 -11.07
CA VAL A 82 -14.97 -14.73 -11.59
C VAL A 82 -15.04 -14.21 -13.03
N GLY A 83 -15.89 -14.80 -13.87
CA GLY A 83 -16.12 -14.34 -15.24
C GLY A 83 -16.65 -12.90 -15.29
N GLN A 84 -17.69 -12.60 -14.50
CA GLN A 84 -18.25 -11.24 -14.43
C GLN A 84 -17.22 -10.22 -13.92
N LEU A 85 -16.40 -10.59 -12.94
CA LEU A 85 -15.35 -9.72 -12.43
C LEU A 85 -14.32 -9.39 -13.52
N ILE A 86 -13.93 -10.39 -14.31
CA ILE A 86 -12.99 -10.20 -15.44
C ILE A 86 -13.59 -9.31 -16.51
N GLU A 87 -14.84 -9.54 -16.89
CA GLU A 87 -15.57 -8.71 -17.86
C GLU A 87 -15.68 -7.25 -17.39
N THR A 88 -15.83 -7.05 -16.08
CA THR A 88 -15.91 -5.72 -15.46
C THR A 88 -14.54 -5.03 -15.40
N CYS A 89 -13.46 -5.80 -15.18
CA CYS A 89 -12.09 -5.30 -15.01
C CYS A 89 -11.34 -5.08 -16.34
N LEU A 90 -11.64 -5.87 -17.38
CA LEU A 90 -10.91 -5.88 -18.63
C LEU A 90 -11.60 -5.00 -19.68
N CYS A 91 -10.82 -4.12 -20.31
CA CYS A 91 -11.28 -3.35 -21.46
C CYS A 91 -11.55 -4.29 -22.64
N LEU A 92 -12.83 -4.45 -23.00
CA LEU A 92 -13.30 -5.29 -24.12
C LEU A 92 -12.49 -5.08 -25.41
N GLN A 93 -12.12 -3.84 -25.74
CA GLN A 93 -11.47 -3.55 -27.02
C GLN A 93 -9.99 -3.96 -27.11
N ARG A 94 -9.28 -4.12 -25.99
CA ARG A 94 -7.82 -4.37 -26.00
C ARG A 94 -7.41 -5.64 -25.30
N HIS A 95 -8.19 -6.09 -24.31
CA HIS A 95 -7.79 -7.19 -23.44
C HIS A 95 -8.80 -8.34 -23.42
N GLN A 96 -9.85 -8.28 -24.25
CA GLN A 96 -10.79 -9.39 -24.37
C GLN A 96 -10.12 -10.66 -24.88
N GLN A 97 -9.14 -10.56 -25.79
CA GLN A 97 -8.37 -11.73 -26.25
C GLN A 97 -7.61 -12.46 -25.13
N TYR A 98 -7.47 -11.81 -23.97
CA TYR A 98 -6.77 -12.30 -22.79
C TYR A 98 -7.72 -12.70 -21.66
N SER A 99 -9.05 -12.60 -21.84
CA SER A 99 -10.01 -12.90 -20.77
C SER A 99 -9.95 -14.35 -20.31
N ASP A 100 -9.71 -15.28 -21.23
CA ASP A 100 -9.66 -16.71 -20.92
C ASP A 100 -8.41 -17.09 -20.14
N ASP A 101 -7.27 -16.45 -20.45
CA ASP A 101 -6.02 -16.63 -19.69
C ASP A 101 -6.15 -16.03 -18.29
N ALA A 102 -6.72 -14.82 -18.16
CA ALA A 102 -7.01 -14.20 -16.87
C ALA A 102 -7.90 -15.09 -16.01
N ARG A 103 -8.96 -15.63 -16.64
CA ARG A 103 -9.91 -16.54 -15.99
C ARG A 103 -9.22 -17.79 -15.50
N SER A 104 -8.43 -18.42 -16.36
CA SER A 104 -7.69 -19.63 -16.03
C SER A 104 -6.71 -19.39 -14.87
N GLN A 105 -5.99 -18.26 -14.89
CA GLN A 105 -5.07 -17.89 -13.81
C GLN A 105 -5.82 -17.64 -12.49
N TRP A 106 -6.87 -16.82 -12.49
CA TRP A 106 -7.58 -16.46 -11.26
C TRP A 106 -8.32 -17.64 -10.67
N LEU A 107 -8.91 -18.49 -11.51
CA LEU A 107 -9.48 -19.75 -11.04
C LEU A 107 -8.39 -20.60 -10.39
N LYS A 108 -7.23 -20.76 -11.02
CA LYS A 108 -6.10 -21.52 -10.43
C LYS A 108 -5.65 -20.95 -9.09
N GLU A 109 -5.53 -19.62 -8.96
CA GLU A 109 -5.17 -18.96 -7.70
C GLU A 109 -6.24 -19.14 -6.63
N LEU A 110 -7.53 -19.03 -6.99
CA LEU A 110 -8.61 -19.09 -6.02
C LEU A 110 -9.01 -20.52 -5.62
N TYR A 111 -8.78 -21.51 -6.48
CA TYR A 111 -8.91 -22.93 -6.10
C TYR A 111 -7.78 -23.38 -5.18
N ASN A 112 -6.66 -22.65 -5.11
CA ASN A 112 -5.62 -22.89 -4.13
C ASN A 112 -6.02 -22.32 -2.77
N ASP A 113 -6.12 -23.19 -1.75
CA ASP A 113 -6.60 -22.83 -0.42
C ASP A 113 -5.74 -21.78 0.29
N GLU A 114 -4.41 -21.86 0.17
CA GLU A 114 -3.49 -20.90 0.78
C GLU A 114 -3.64 -19.52 0.16
N LYS A 115 -3.70 -19.45 -1.17
CA LYS A 115 -3.89 -18.20 -1.92
C LYS A 115 -5.26 -17.59 -1.66
N ARG A 116 -6.30 -18.42 -1.59
CA ARG A 116 -7.65 -18.00 -1.21
C ARG A 116 -7.69 -17.45 0.23
N HIS A 117 -7.02 -18.11 1.16
CA HIS A 117 -6.89 -17.63 2.54
C HIS A 117 -6.13 -16.31 2.62
N GLU A 118 -5.00 -16.19 1.92
CA GLU A 118 -4.22 -14.95 1.80
C GLU A 118 -5.09 -13.79 1.29
N LEU A 119 -5.90 -14.05 0.25
CA LEU A 119 -6.84 -13.09 -0.31
C LEU A 119 -7.93 -12.69 0.69
N ARG A 120 -8.54 -13.66 1.38
CA ARG A 120 -9.55 -13.41 2.42
C ARG A 120 -8.98 -12.53 3.52
N CYS A 121 -7.78 -12.82 4.02
CA CYS A 121 -7.10 -12.02 5.05
C CYS A 121 -6.82 -10.58 4.58
N LYS A 122 -6.38 -10.39 3.33
CA LYS A 122 -6.20 -9.04 2.76
C LYS A 122 -7.52 -8.28 2.66
N LEU A 123 -8.57 -8.95 2.17
CA LEU A 123 -9.91 -8.41 1.99
C LEU A 123 -10.64 -8.07 3.28
N GLN A 124 -10.39 -8.84 4.33
CA GLN A 124 -11.04 -8.66 5.63
C GLN A 124 -10.85 -7.24 6.17
N ASN A 125 -9.67 -6.64 5.93
CA ASN A 125 -9.39 -5.26 6.33
C ASN A 125 -10.23 -4.20 5.60
N TYR A 126 -10.72 -4.50 4.39
CA TYR A 126 -11.52 -3.56 3.59
C TYR A 126 -13.02 -3.71 3.82
N LEU A 127 -13.45 -4.90 4.22
CA LEU A 127 -14.87 -5.26 4.37
C LEU A 127 -15.36 -5.20 5.81
N PHE A 128 -14.48 -5.45 6.79
CA PHE A 128 -14.81 -5.39 8.23
C PHE A 128 -14.33 -4.13 8.93
N GLU A 129 -13.40 -3.35 8.36
CA GLU A 129 -13.52 -1.91 8.60
C GLU A 129 -14.85 -1.56 7.92
N PRO A 130 -15.92 -1.18 8.64
CA PRO A 130 -17.01 -0.51 7.96
C PRO A 130 -16.30 0.56 7.14
N LEU A 131 -16.49 0.53 5.82
CA LEU A 131 -16.26 1.70 4.98
C LEU A 131 -17.19 2.72 5.60
N ASN A 132 -16.70 3.35 6.65
CA ASN A 132 -17.45 4.24 7.50
C ASN A 132 -17.82 5.27 6.46
N GLU A 133 -19.09 5.35 6.10
CA GLU A 133 -19.45 6.15 4.94
C GLU A 133 -18.95 7.58 5.18
N GLU A 134 -18.76 8.00 6.43
CA GLU A 134 -17.97 9.17 6.87
C GLU A 134 -16.56 9.34 6.24
N SER A 135 -15.80 8.29 5.93
CA SER A 135 -14.45 8.37 5.34
C SER A 135 -14.47 8.59 3.82
N ILE A 136 -15.51 8.14 3.12
CA ILE A 136 -15.72 8.41 1.68
C ILE A 136 -16.58 9.69 1.49
N ILE A 137 -17.55 9.91 2.37
CA ILE A 137 -18.40 11.09 2.42
C ILE A 137 -17.61 12.31 2.95
N SER A 138 -16.56 12.17 3.77
CA SER A 138 -15.68 13.31 4.10
C SER A 138 -14.86 13.84 2.91
N ILE A 139 -14.83 13.12 1.78
CA ILE A 139 -14.27 13.62 0.51
C ILE A 139 -15.37 14.29 -0.35
N SER A 140 -16.65 14.05 -0.02
CA SER A 140 -17.80 14.37 -0.89
C SER A 140 -18.80 15.37 -0.28
N ILE A 141 -18.75 15.65 1.03
CA ILE A 141 -19.46 16.79 1.61
C ILE A 141 -18.78 18.05 1.04
N PRO A 142 -19.49 18.94 0.32
CA PRO A 142 -18.92 20.24 -0.03
C PRO A 142 -18.48 20.86 1.29
N PRO A 143 -17.19 21.22 1.44
CA PRO A 143 -16.66 21.59 2.74
C PRO A 143 -17.53 22.72 3.25
N SER A 144 -18.25 22.51 4.36
CA SER A 144 -18.36 23.59 5.32
C SER A 144 -16.93 24.10 5.45
N GLU A 145 -16.68 25.35 5.08
CA GLU A 145 -15.34 25.90 4.84
C GLU A 145 -14.44 25.68 6.05
N THR A 146 -13.83 24.49 6.16
CA THR A 146 -12.90 24.20 7.24
C THR A 146 -11.78 25.20 7.08
N GLU A 147 -11.40 25.85 8.16
CA GLU A 147 -10.31 26.82 8.11
C GLU A 147 -8.95 26.14 7.93
N PHE A 148 -8.93 24.81 7.83
CA PHE A 148 -7.76 23.97 7.70
C PHE A 148 -7.54 23.49 6.26
N GLU A 149 -6.28 23.38 5.88
CA GLU A 149 -5.82 22.72 4.67
C GLU A 149 -4.76 21.67 5.00
N LEU A 150 -4.70 20.61 4.19
CA LEU A 150 -3.75 19.53 4.38
C LEU A 150 -2.32 20.04 4.15
N CYS A 151 -1.39 19.74 5.05
CA CYS A 151 0.01 20.20 4.95
C CYS A 151 0.74 19.64 3.73
N ASN A 152 0.34 18.45 3.22
CA ASN A 152 1.01 17.76 2.12
C ASN A 152 0.02 17.08 1.15
N PRO A 153 -0.69 17.85 0.30
CA PRO A 153 -1.66 17.29 -0.64
C PRO A 153 -1.02 16.47 -1.77
N LYS A 154 0.30 16.59 -1.97
CA LYS A 154 1.03 15.96 -3.08
C LYS A 154 1.49 14.53 -2.80
N ILE A 155 1.27 14.01 -1.60
CA ILE A 155 1.65 12.65 -1.23
C ILE A 155 0.56 11.70 -1.76
N LEU A 156 0.81 11.06 -2.91
CA LEU A 156 -0.09 10.10 -3.55
C LEU A 156 -0.44 8.93 -2.59
N PRO A 157 -1.56 8.23 -2.75
CA PRO A 157 -2.11 7.23 -1.81
C PRO A 157 -1.35 5.91 -1.68
N SER A 158 -0.19 5.74 -2.31
CA SER A 158 0.66 4.54 -2.09
C SER A 158 1.33 4.54 -0.70
N THR A 159 0.79 5.29 0.27
CA THR A 159 1.51 5.87 1.40
C THR A 159 1.08 5.39 2.77
N LYS A 160 0.05 4.52 2.87
CA LYS A 160 -0.17 3.74 4.11
C LYS A 160 1.03 2.83 4.40
N ALA A 161 1.63 2.21 3.39
CA ALA A 161 2.84 1.40 3.53
C ALA A 161 4.07 2.22 3.97
N ASN A 162 4.09 3.53 3.65
CA ASN A 162 5.18 4.43 4.02
C ASN A 162 5.05 5.01 5.43
N LEU A 163 3.88 4.92 6.06
CA LEU A 163 3.65 5.47 7.40
C LEU A 163 4.46 4.70 8.46
N PRO A 164 4.44 3.35 8.51
CA PRO A 164 5.35 2.58 9.34
C PRO A 164 6.82 2.97 9.15
N LEU A 165 7.26 3.10 7.89
CA LEU A 165 8.61 3.52 7.54
C LEU A 165 8.94 4.93 8.07
N LYS A 166 8.04 5.90 7.90
CA LYS A 166 8.24 7.27 8.36
C LYS A 166 8.36 7.36 9.88
N VAL A 167 7.51 6.64 10.60
CA VAL A 167 7.59 6.54 12.06
C VAL A 167 8.90 5.88 12.49
N THR A 168 9.29 4.79 11.83
CA THR A 168 10.57 4.12 12.12
C THR A 168 11.77 5.02 11.85
N ILE A 169 11.83 5.73 10.73
CA ILE A 169 12.90 6.69 10.43
C ILE A 169 12.97 7.75 11.54
N GLN A 170 11.84 8.37 11.87
CA GLN A 170 11.78 9.40 12.91
C GLN A 170 12.21 8.89 14.29
N LEU A 171 11.96 7.60 14.58
CA LEU A 171 12.34 6.97 15.83
C LEU A 171 13.85 6.71 15.91
N LEU A 172 14.44 6.23 14.81
CA LEU A 172 15.84 5.83 14.71
C LEU A 172 16.81 6.99 14.53
N GLU A 173 16.34 8.17 14.13
CA GLU A 173 17.17 9.38 14.07
C GLU A 173 17.79 9.68 15.45
N PRO A 174 19.10 9.97 15.54
CA PRO A 174 19.71 10.38 16.81
C PRO A 174 19.00 11.60 17.41
N LEU A 175 18.90 11.67 18.74
CA LEU A 175 18.30 12.81 19.42
C LEU A 175 19.17 14.06 19.26
N THR A 176 18.55 15.15 18.82
CA THR A 176 19.16 16.49 18.89
C THR A 176 19.15 17.03 20.33
N GLU A 177 19.92 18.08 20.61
CA GLU A 177 19.88 18.77 21.92
C GLU A 177 18.49 19.31 22.28
N LYS A 178 17.68 19.63 21.27
CA LYS A 178 16.28 20.00 21.47
C LYS A 178 15.45 18.79 21.88
N ASP A 179 15.69 17.64 21.24
CA ASP A 179 14.97 16.40 21.53
C ASP A 179 15.30 15.86 22.91
N LYS A 180 16.50 16.08 23.47
CA LYS A 180 16.87 15.59 24.81
C LYS A 180 16.09 16.26 25.95
N LYS A 181 15.38 17.37 25.69
CA LYS A 181 14.67 18.13 26.72
C LYS A 181 13.40 17.40 27.19
N SER A 182 13.17 17.46 28.50
CA SER A 182 11.89 17.10 29.09
C SER A 182 10.90 18.26 29.02
N GLY A 183 9.61 17.97 29.03
CA GLY A 183 8.57 18.98 29.09
C GLY A 183 7.16 18.41 29.03
N PHE A 184 6.19 19.28 28.85
CA PHE A 184 4.78 18.94 28.73
C PHE A 184 4.41 18.68 27.28
N LEU A 185 4.00 17.45 26.99
CA LEU A 185 3.25 17.09 25.81
C LEU A 185 1.77 17.37 26.07
N TYR A 186 1.06 17.93 25.09
CA TYR A 186 -0.36 18.23 25.21
C TYR A 186 -1.13 17.91 23.94
N LEU A 187 -2.41 17.64 24.14
CA LEU A 187 -3.43 17.41 23.13
C LEU A 187 -4.60 18.34 23.42
N ILE A 188 -4.90 19.24 22.50
CA ILE A 188 -6.05 20.16 22.59
C ILE A 188 -7.00 19.94 21.42
N SER A 189 -8.29 20.12 21.65
CA SER A 189 -9.32 20.11 20.61
C SER A 189 -9.59 21.53 20.13
N HIS A 190 -9.79 21.69 18.82
CA HIS A 190 -10.27 22.95 18.26
C HIS A 190 -11.71 23.21 18.73
N PRO A 191 -12.07 24.43 19.20
CA PRO A 191 -13.41 24.68 19.75
C PRO A 191 -14.52 24.63 18.69
N ARG A 192 -14.20 24.96 17.44
CA ARG A 192 -15.17 25.00 16.33
C ARG A 192 -15.16 23.74 15.46
N GLU A 193 -14.10 22.93 15.56
CA GLU A 193 -13.93 21.71 14.77
C GLU A 193 -13.55 20.54 15.69
N PRO A 194 -14.51 19.86 16.35
CA PRO A 194 -14.25 18.87 17.39
C PRO A 194 -13.46 17.62 16.94
N LYS A 195 -13.36 17.38 15.63
CA LYS A 195 -12.53 16.30 15.03
C LYS A 195 -11.10 16.78 14.71
N MET A 196 -10.76 18.03 15.02
CA MET A 196 -9.47 18.66 14.75
C MET A 196 -8.66 18.83 16.03
N PHE A 197 -7.54 18.13 16.13
CA PHE A 197 -6.73 18.08 17.35
C PHE A 197 -5.35 18.67 17.11
N LYS A 198 -4.88 19.53 18.02
CA LYS A 198 -3.49 19.97 18.01
C LYS A 198 -2.68 19.19 19.02
N VAL A 199 -1.62 18.55 18.54
CA VAL A 199 -0.56 17.99 19.37
C VAL A 199 0.55 19.03 19.45
N GLY A 200 1.11 19.22 20.63
CA GLY A 200 2.25 20.09 20.80
C GLY A 200 3.05 19.80 22.06
N HIS A 201 4.23 20.41 22.16
CA HIS A 201 5.04 20.38 23.38
C HIS A 201 5.36 21.78 23.91
N THR A 202 5.70 21.87 25.19
CA THR A 202 6.22 23.08 25.83
C THR A 202 6.98 22.77 27.12
N THR A 203 7.95 23.62 27.48
CA THR A 203 8.55 23.62 28.83
C THR A 203 7.79 24.51 29.81
N ASN A 204 6.99 25.46 29.32
CA ASN A 204 6.14 26.33 30.14
C ASN A 204 4.68 26.22 29.67
N ARG A 205 3.88 25.49 30.45
CA ARG A 205 2.48 25.19 30.12
C ARG A 205 1.62 26.45 30.14
N GLU A 206 1.69 27.26 31.18
CA GLU A 206 0.84 28.44 31.35
C GLU A 206 1.04 29.44 30.20
N ARG A 207 2.29 29.76 29.88
CA ARG A 207 2.63 30.64 28.76
C ARG A 207 2.07 30.10 27.45
N ARG A 208 2.31 28.82 27.14
CA ARG A 208 1.91 28.21 25.86
C ARG A 208 0.40 28.16 25.70
N PHE A 209 -0.34 27.82 26.75
CA PHE A 209 -1.80 27.79 26.72
C PHE A 209 -2.38 29.20 26.66
N GLY A 210 -1.73 30.20 27.27
CA GLY A 210 -2.04 31.60 27.06
C GLY A 210 -1.88 32.05 25.60
N GLU A 211 -0.81 31.61 24.92
CA GLU A 211 -0.61 31.85 23.49
C GLU A 211 -1.72 31.21 22.63
N HIS A 212 -2.10 29.96 22.92
CA HIS A 212 -3.20 29.27 22.22
C HIS A 212 -4.53 29.97 22.41
N ARG A 213 -4.86 30.42 23.63
CA ARG A 213 -6.10 31.16 23.91
C ARG A 213 -6.22 32.44 23.08
N ARG A 214 -5.10 33.13 22.82
CA ARG A 214 -5.09 34.31 21.94
C ARG A 214 -5.40 33.96 20.49
N CYS A 215 -5.12 32.73 20.07
CA CYS A 215 -5.14 32.30 18.68
C CYS A 215 -6.44 31.61 18.26
N TYR A 216 -7.01 30.77 19.13
CA TYR A 216 -8.12 29.87 18.79
C TYR A 216 -9.30 29.96 19.75
N GLU A 217 -9.39 31.00 20.57
CA GLU A 217 -10.37 31.08 21.67
C GLU A 217 -10.10 29.99 22.74
N GLU A 218 -11.12 29.57 23.49
CA GLU A 218 -10.96 28.62 24.59
C GLU A 218 -10.84 27.18 24.08
N CYS A 219 -9.61 26.76 23.76
CA CYS A 219 -9.32 25.36 23.43
C CYS A 219 -9.59 24.42 24.61
N ILE A 220 -10.21 23.28 24.32
CA ILE A 220 -10.42 22.22 25.31
C ILE A 220 -9.15 21.39 25.42
N THR A 221 -8.60 21.28 26.63
CA THR A 221 -7.47 20.39 26.90
C THR A 221 -7.98 18.96 27.01
N VAL A 222 -7.65 18.13 26.03
CA VAL A 222 -8.06 16.72 26.00
C VAL A 222 -7.12 15.89 26.87
N LYS A 223 -5.81 16.13 26.76
CA LYS A 223 -4.80 15.42 27.55
C LYS A 223 -3.50 16.22 27.67
N SER A 224 -2.78 16.01 28.76
CA SER A 224 -1.39 16.47 28.91
C SER A 224 -0.59 15.49 29.76
N ALA A 225 0.70 15.38 29.48
CA ALA A 225 1.65 14.56 30.23
C ALA A 225 3.02 15.23 30.23
N HIS A 226 3.74 15.16 31.36
CA HIS A 226 5.15 15.52 31.40
C HIS A 226 5.98 14.29 31.01
N VAL A 227 6.82 14.42 29.99
CA VAL A 227 7.61 13.30 29.45
C VAL A 227 9.04 13.75 29.14
N PRO A 228 10.01 12.81 29.21
CA PRO A 228 11.29 13.03 28.57
C PRO A 228 11.12 13.04 27.05
N TYR A 229 12.12 13.56 26.37
CA TYR A 229 12.18 13.61 24.91
C TYR A 229 10.99 14.29 24.23
N VAL A 230 10.44 15.32 24.87
CA VAL A 230 9.08 15.80 24.58
C VAL A 230 8.88 16.22 23.12
N HIS A 231 9.90 16.82 22.50
CA HIS A 231 9.86 17.20 21.10
C HIS A 231 9.86 15.97 20.18
N ARG A 232 10.71 14.97 20.45
CA ARG A 232 10.74 13.72 19.69
C ARG A 232 9.41 12.98 19.76
N ILE A 233 8.81 12.93 20.96
CA ILE A 233 7.52 12.27 21.17
C ILE A 233 6.40 12.96 20.37
N GLU A 234 6.37 14.29 20.33
CA GLU A 234 5.47 15.04 19.46
C GLU A 234 5.68 14.68 17.98
N GLN A 235 6.93 14.65 17.49
CA GLN A 235 7.23 14.30 16.09
C GLN A 235 6.79 12.88 15.72
N LEU A 236 6.92 11.92 16.64
CA LEU A 236 6.47 10.54 16.43
C LEU A 236 4.94 10.45 16.29
N ILE A 237 4.19 11.20 17.11
CA ILE A 237 2.74 11.32 16.96
C ILE A 237 2.40 11.96 15.61
N ILE A 238 3.03 13.08 15.26
CA ILE A 238 2.78 13.76 13.98
C ILE A 238 3.11 12.85 12.78
N ALA A 239 4.19 12.07 12.85
CA ALA A 239 4.57 11.11 11.81
C ALA A 239 3.49 10.04 11.61
N GLU A 240 2.94 9.50 12.70
CA GLU A 240 1.83 8.53 12.68
C GLU A 240 0.55 9.11 12.08
N PHE A 241 0.33 10.41 12.16
CA PHE A 241 -0.82 11.10 11.56
C PHE A 241 -0.47 11.91 10.31
N SER A 242 0.67 11.64 9.68
CA SER A 242 1.17 12.50 8.59
C SER A 242 0.27 12.57 7.36
N LEU A 243 -0.60 11.58 7.14
CA LEU A 243 -1.62 11.58 6.08
C LEU A 243 -2.83 12.46 6.40
N VAL A 244 -3.01 12.84 7.66
CA VAL A 244 -4.12 13.67 8.16
C VAL A 244 -3.60 14.86 8.96
N HIS A 245 -2.44 15.38 8.56
CA HIS A 245 -1.79 16.54 9.16
C HIS A 245 -2.16 17.81 8.41
N TYR A 246 -2.83 18.73 9.11
CA TYR A 246 -3.39 19.97 8.60
C TYR A 246 -2.69 21.20 9.21
N LYS A 247 -2.88 22.33 8.52
CA LYS A 247 -2.54 23.68 8.94
C LYS A 247 -3.71 24.62 8.68
N LEU A 248 -3.74 25.78 9.33
CA LEU A 248 -4.69 26.83 8.96
C LEU A 248 -4.41 27.31 7.52
N LYS A 249 -5.48 27.51 6.75
CA LYS A 249 -5.48 28.08 5.39
C LYS A 249 -4.95 29.51 5.38
N LYS A 250 -5.37 30.28 6.37
CA LYS A 250 -4.99 31.68 6.54
C LYS A 250 -3.97 31.80 7.66
N GLU A 251 -3.09 32.77 7.51
CA GLU A 251 -2.23 33.22 8.60
C GLU A 251 -3.08 33.69 9.79
N CYS A 252 -2.69 33.32 11.01
CA CYS A 252 -3.41 33.75 12.19
C CYS A 252 -3.20 35.25 12.40
N SER A 253 -4.28 36.03 12.39
CA SER A 253 -4.26 37.48 12.57
C SER A 253 -3.74 37.96 13.95
N ARG A 254 -3.59 37.04 14.91
CA ARG A 254 -3.17 37.34 16.28
C ARG A 254 -1.67 37.16 16.51
N CYS A 255 -1.04 36.24 15.81
CA CYS A 255 0.39 35.93 15.96
C CYS A 255 1.18 36.04 14.67
N ASN A 256 0.53 36.31 13.53
CA ASN A 256 1.15 36.40 12.20
C ASN A 256 1.98 35.14 11.86
N THR A 257 1.40 33.96 12.14
CA THR A 257 2.00 32.69 11.74
C THR A 257 0.95 31.71 11.21
N TYR A 258 1.40 30.77 10.40
CA TYR A 258 0.58 29.62 9.99
C TYR A 258 0.63 28.56 11.07
N HIS A 259 -0.50 28.34 11.73
CA HIS A 259 -0.63 27.28 12.70
C HIS A 259 -0.68 25.92 12.03
N LYS A 260 0.31 25.07 12.35
CA LYS A 260 0.47 23.72 11.82
C LYS A 260 0.15 22.69 12.93
N GLU A 261 0.24 21.41 12.58
CA GLU A 261 0.16 20.29 13.56
C GLU A 261 -1.25 20.04 14.07
N TRP A 262 -2.22 20.30 13.21
CA TRP A 262 -3.59 19.88 13.41
C TRP A 262 -3.79 18.50 12.81
N LEU A 263 -4.49 17.62 13.53
CA LEU A 263 -4.73 16.24 13.16
C LEU A 263 -6.25 16.05 13.01
N HIS A 264 -6.69 15.68 11.81
CA HIS A 264 -8.10 15.35 11.58
C HIS A 264 -8.33 13.85 11.81
N ALA A 265 -8.88 13.48 12.96
CA ALA A 265 -9.10 12.10 13.37
C ALA A 265 -10.14 12.01 14.48
N SER A 266 -10.59 10.79 14.84
CA SER A 266 -11.42 10.63 16.04
C SER A 266 -10.59 10.84 17.31
N GLN A 267 -11.21 11.42 18.34
CA GLN A 267 -10.57 11.64 19.65
C GLN A 267 -9.96 10.36 20.20
N THR A 268 -10.67 9.23 20.10
CA THR A 268 -10.22 7.91 20.54
C THR A 268 -8.92 7.50 19.85
N LYS A 269 -8.80 7.74 18.54
CA LYS A 269 -7.60 7.39 17.76
C LYS A 269 -6.39 8.24 18.18
N VAL A 270 -6.58 9.55 18.33
CA VAL A 270 -5.50 10.46 18.73
C VAL A 270 -5.07 10.20 20.18
N LEU A 271 -6.02 9.96 21.09
CA LEU A 271 -5.72 9.59 22.48
C LEU A 271 -4.97 8.26 22.58
N LYS A 272 -5.35 7.25 21.78
CA LYS A 272 -4.65 5.96 21.74
C LYS A 272 -3.18 6.14 21.33
N SER A 273 -2.92 6.91 20.27
CA SER A 273 -1.55 7.21 19.83
C SER A 273 -0.79 8.04 20.88
N PHE A 274 -1.39 9.09 21.43
CA PHE A 274 -0.80 9.91 22.50
C PHE A 274 -0.36 9.04 23.68
N ASN A 275 -1.26 8.20 24.19
CA ASN A 275 -0.99 7.32 25.34
C ASN A 275 0.12 6.31 25.04
N LYS A 276 0.12 5.74 23.83
CA LYS A 276 1.14 4.81 23.37
C LYS A 276 2.53 5.47 23.40
N TRP A 277 2.67 6.66 22.84
CA TRP A 277 3.96 7.35 22.79
C TRP A 277 4.41 7.92 24.13
N VAL A 278 3.46 8.35 24.99
CA VAL A 278 3.76 8.70 26.39
C VAL A 278 4.27 7.48 27.17
N LYS A 279 3.60 6.32 27.03
CA LYS A 279 4.03 5.07 27.68
C LYS A 279 5.41 4.65 27.20
N PHE A 280 5.70 4.80 25.91
CA PHE A 280 7.02 4.56 25.34
C PHE A 280 8.09 5.48 25.94
N ALA A 281 7.81 6.78 26.09
CA ALA A 281 8.73 7.74 26.66
C ALA A 281 9.03 7.48 28.15
N LEU A 282 8.03 7.00 28.89
CA LEU A 282 8.09 6.74 30.33
C LEU A 282 8.45 5.29 30.70
N ALA A 283 8.85 4.46 29.73
CA ALA A 283 9.21 3.07 29.99
C ALA A 283 10.42 2.99 30.94
N GLU A 284 10.44 1.98 31.82
CA GLU A 284 11.53 1.76 32.79
C GLU A 284 12.91 1.72 32.12
N LYS A 285 12.98 1.10 30.94
CA LYS A 285 14.14 1.16 30.07
C LYS A 285 14.01 2.39 29.20
N THR A 286 14.84 3.40 29.45
CA THR A 286 14.84 4.62 28.64
C THR A 286 15.02 4.28 27.15
N PRO A 287 14.18 4.82 26.24
CA PRO A 287 14.22 4.48 24.82
C PRO A 287 15.53 4.87 24.13
N TYR A 288 16.20 5.89 24.65
CA TYR A 288 17.45 6.42 24.10
C TYR A 288 18.60 6.26 25.11
N ASP A 289 19.82 6.14 24.58
CA ASP A 289 21.05 6.15 25.37
C ASP A 289 21.56 7.58 25.62
N GLU A 290 22.75 7.69 26.23
CA GLU A 290 23.39 8.96 26.57
C GLU A 290 23.83 9.78 25.34
N ASN A 291 24.12 9.10 24.23
CA ASN A 291 24.45 9.74 22.95
C ASN A 291 23.18 10.24 22.24
N GLY A 292 22.01 9.72 22.63
CA GLY A 292 20.73 10.01 22.01
C GLY A 292 20.35 9.00 20.94
N ASP A 293 21.02 7.85 20.87
CA ASP A 293 20.70 6.79 19.92
C ASP A 293 19.61 5.88 20.47
N PHE A 294 18.73 5.39 19.59
CA PHE A 294 17.63 4.51 19.99
C PHE A 294 18.15 3.11 20.38
N LYS A 295 17.75 2.63 21.57
CA LYS A 295 18.20 1.33 22.11
C LYS A 295 17.41 0.14 21.54
N THR A 296 17.58 -0.10 20.24
CA THR A 296 16.90 -1.17 19.46
C THR A 296 16.92 -2.56 20.12
N LYS A 297 17.99 -2.90 20.84
CA LYS A 297 18.14 -4.23 21.47
C LYS A 297 17.28 -4.43 22.72
N THR A 298 16.89 -3.35 23.40
CA THR A 298 16.30 -3.43 24.75
C THR A 298 14.89 -2.86 24.84
N VAL A 299 14.45 -2.13 23.83
CA VAL A 299 13.18 -1.41 23.83
C VAL A 299 12.36 -1.83 22.61
N PRO A 300 11.20 -2.48 22.80
CA PRO A 300 10.36 -2.90 21.68
C PRO A 300 9.76 -1.70 20.96
N LEU A 301 9.61 -1.81 19.64
CA LEU A 301 9.05 -0.77 18.79
C LEU A 301 7.53 -0.67 18.97
N PRO A 302 6.99 0.52 19.29
CA PRO A 302 5.54 0.71 19.29
C PRO A 302 4.99 0.66 17.86
N PRO A 303 3.92 -0.10 17.57
CA PRO A 303 3.24 -0.02 16.28
C PRO A 303 2.81 1.44 16.01
N PRO A 304 2.90 1.98 14.78
CA PRO A 304 3.16 1.27 13.54
C PRO A 304 4.66 1.19 13.17
N ALA A 305 5.60 1.49 14.07
CA ALA A 305 7.02 1.34 13.74
C ALA A 305 7.32 -0.12 13.37
N MET A 306 8.06 -0.32 12.28
CA MET A 306 8.51 -1.65 11.83
C MET A 306 9.89 -1.97 12.39
N ASP A 307 10.11 -3.26 12.67
CA ASP A 307 11.43 -3.84 12.94
C ASP A 307 12.30 -3.75 11.69
N PHE A 308 12.91 -2.59 11.48
CA PHE A 308 13.92 -2.44 10.45
C PHE A 308 15.20 -3.13 10.92
N LYS A 309 15.46 -4.32 10.39
CA LYS A 309 16.83 -4.83 10.35
C LYS A 309 17.59 -3.90 9.41
N VAL A 310 18.28 -2.90 9.97
CA VAL A 310 19.20 -2.05 9.21
C VAL A 310 20.08 -3.00 8.39
N PRO A 311 20.12 -2.90 7.06
CA PRO A 311 20.97 -3.76 6.25
C PRO A 311 22.39 -3.60 6.78
N THR A 312 22.94 -4.67 7.37
CA THR A 312 24.32 -4.66 7.86
C THR A 312 25.18 -4.23 6.68
N PRO A 313 25.96 -3.14 6.77
CA PRO A 313 26.78 -2.71 5.66
C PRO A 313 27.67 -3.88 5.27
N THR A 314 27.41 -4.46 4.09
CA THR A 314 28.21 -5.58 3.59
C THR A 314 29.65 -5.09 3.54
N PRO A 315 30.61 -5.78 4.20
CA PRO A 315 31.99 -5.35 4.21
C PRO A 315 32.42 -5.16 2.76
N LYS A 316 32.84 -3.93 2.42
CA LYS A 316 33.37 -3.62 1.08
C LYS A 316 34.48 -4.62 0.82
N LYS A 317 34.23 -5.58 -0.09
CA LYS A 317 35.23 -6.53 -0.59
C LYS A 317 36.43 -5.68 -0.99
N GLY A 318 37.50 -5.77 -0.20
CA GLY A 318 38.67 -4.91 -0.36
C GLY A 318 39.12 -4.96 -1.81
N SER A 319 39.38 -3.77 -2.38
CA SER A 319 40.06 -3.72 -3.67
C SER A 319 41.36 -4.51 -3.52
N ARG A 320 41.50 -5.50 -4.38
CA ARG A 320 42.73 -6.26 -4.55
C ARG A 320 43.84 -5.24 -4.80
N ARG A 321 44.72 -5.05 -3.81
CA ARG A 321 45.97 -4.30 -3.99
C ARG A 321 46.69 -4.96 -5.17
N GLN A 322 46.73 -4.29 -6.32
CA GLN A 322 47.71 -4.59 -7.36
C GLN A 322 49.06 -4.22 -6.74
N SER A 323 49.85 -5.24 -6.44
CA SER A 323 51.27 -5.10 -6.15
C SER A 323 52.00 -4.73 -7.43
N ASP A 324 52.70 -3.60 -7.39
CA ASP A 324 53.66 -3.17 -8.41
C ASP A 324 54.77 -4.24 -8.56
N GLY A 325 54.80 -4.86 -9.74
CA GLY A 325 55.81 -5.83 -10.14
C GLY A 325 56.95 -5.14 -10.90
N VAL A 326 58.13 -5.23 -10.31
CA VAL A 326 59.43 -4.79 -10.84
C VAL A 326 59.83 -5.56 -12.11
N LEU A 327 60.43 -4.83 -13.05
CA LEU A 327 61.02 -5.31 -14.31
C LEU A 327 62.31 -6.11 -14.10
N SER A 328 62.45 -7.27 -14.76
CA SER A 328 63.65 -7.64 -15.55
C SER A 328 63.47 -8.96 -16.32
N PRO A 329 64.27 -9.19 -17.40
CA PRO A 329 63.92 -10.05 -18.53
C PRO A 329 64.76 -11.34 -18.64
N GLU A 330 64.50 -12.07 -19.75
CA GLU A 330 65.25 -13.19 -20.37
C GLU A 330 64.92 -14.61 -19.92
N SER A 331 64.19 -15.35 -20.76
CA SER A 331 64.74 -16.31 -21.73
C SER A 331 63.69 -17.38 -22.15
N THR A 332 63.51 -17.52 -23.46
CA THR A 332 62.81 -18.58 -24.23
C THR A 332 63.60 -19.90 -24.17
N PRO A 333 63.21 -21.03 -24.83
CA PRO A 333 61.93 -21.45 -25.43
C PRO A 333 61.52 -22.92 -25.10
N SER A 334 60.29 -23.35 -25.46
CA SER A 334 59.99 -24.63 -26.16
C SER A 334 58.47 -24.89 -26.32
N LYS A 335 58.04 -25.06 -27.59
CA LYS A 335 56.85 -25.80 -28.09
C LYS A 335 57.09 -27.33 -27.91
N PRO A 336 56.19 -28.32 -28.22
CA PRO A 336 55.02 -28.34 -29.14
C PRO A 336 53.74 -29.06 -28.56
N GLU A 337 52.51 -28.70 -29.00
CA GLU A 337 51.60 -29.35 -29.99
C GLU A 337 50.66 -30.48 -29.52
N LEU A 338 49.49 -30.53 -30.21
CA LEU A 338 48.41 -31.53 -30.26
C LEU A 338 47.50 -31.60 -29.01
N ASP A 339 46.16 -31.75 -29.11
CA ASP A 339 45.42 -32.53 -30.09
C ASP A 339 43.95 -32.09 -30.28
N LYS A 340 43.39 -32.59 -31.39
CA LYS A 340 42.05 -32.44 -31.97
C LYS A 340 40.97 -33.21 -31.21
N SER A 341 39.72 -32.75 -31.32
CA SER A 341 38.53 -33.52 -31.78
C SER A 341 37.28 -32.67 -31.54
N ASP A 342 36.41 -32.34 -32.50
CA ASP A 342 35.63 -33.05 -33.53
C ASP A 342 34.27 -33.64 -33.07
N ILE A 343 33.21 -32.94 -33.53
CA ILE A 343 31.99 -33.38 -34.25
C ILE A 343 30.92 -34.22 -33.53
N ARG A 344 29.65 -33.77 -33.70
CA ARG A 344 28.40 -34.46 -34.18
C ARG A 344 27.19 -33.70 -33.57
N ILE A 345 26.37 -32.91 -34.29
CA ILE A 345 25.46 -33.14 -35.44
C ILE A 345 24.72 -34.47 -35.36
N ILE A 346 23.43 -34.38 -35.01
CA ILE A 346 22.36 -35.30 -35.42
C ILE A 346 21.19 -34.42 -35.86
N ASP A 347 20.87 -34.51 -37.14
CA ASP A 347 19.58 -34.16 -37.73
C ASP A 347 18.58 -35.29 -37.45
N GLU A 348 17.32 -34.94 -37.23
CA GLU A 348 16.20 -35.84 -37.55
C GLU A 348 15.03 -35.00 -38.06
N GLU A 349 14.73 -35.23 -39.34
CA GLU A 349 13.55 -34.77 -40.08
C GLU A 349 12.29 -35.54 -39.66
N VAL A 350 11.19 -35.26 -40.38
CA VAL A 350 9.93 -36.05 -40.53
C VAL A 350 8.72 -35.39 -39.84
N SER A 351 7.93 -34.59 -40.55
CA SER A 351 6.91 -35.08 -41.50
C SER A 351 5.88 -33.99 -41.82
N ASP A 352 5.60 -33.94 -43.11
CA ASP A 352 4.53 -33.21 -43.79
C ASP A 352 3.13 -33.75 -43.42
N SER A 353 2.13 -32.87 -43.32
CA SER A 353 0.80 -33.13 -43.89
C SER A 353 -0.09 -31.87 -43.88
N SER A 354 -0.61 -31.62 -45.08
CA SER A 354 -1.58 -30.63 -45.49
C SER A 354 -2.98 -30.86 -44.90
N SER A 355 -3.78 -29.80 -44.80
CA SER A 355 -5.05 -29.67 -45.56
C SER A 355 -5.93 -28.52 -45.04
N ASP A 356 -6.35 -27.69 -45.98
CA ASP A 356 -7.70 -27.15 -46.17
C ASP A 356 -8.32 -26.12 -45.19
N LYS A 357 -8.47 -24.92 -45.77
CA LYS A 357 -9.51 -23.93 -45.44
C LYS A 357 -10.89 -24.50 -45.79
N PRO A 358 -11.95 -24.02 -45.11
CA PRO A 358 -12.81 -23.08 -45.84
C PRO A 358 -13.27 -21.90 -44.97
N GLY A 359 -13.48 -20.76 -45.64
CA GLY A 359 -14.08 -19.59 -45.05
C GLY A 359 -15.56 -19.75 -44.76
N TYR A 360 -16.05 -19.05 -43.75
CA TYR A 360 -17.45 -18.66 -43.66
C TYR A 360 -17.57 -17.30 -42.99
N SER A 361 -18.18 -16.38 -43.74
CA SER A 361 -18.71 -15.11 -43.30
C SER A 361 -20.06 -15.35 -42.62
N ARG A 362 -20.28 -14.78 -41.42
CA ARG A 362 -21.60 -14.28 -41.02
C ARG A 362 -21.52 -13.38 -39.78
N GLU A 363 -21.78 -12.10 -40.00
CA GLU A 363 -22.20 -11.16 -38.98
C GLU A 363 -23.52 -11.63 -38.35
N ALA A 364 -23.54 -11.80 -37.03
CA ALA A 364 -24.75 -11.88 -36.24
C ALA A 364 -24.59 -11.01 -35.01
N LYS A 365 -25.20 -9.82 -35.03
CA LYS A 365 -25.44 -9.01 -33.83
C LYS A 365 -26.39 -9.78 -32.93
N ARG A 366 -25.86 -10.51 -31.94
CA ARG A 366 -26.63 -10.99 -30.79
C ARG A 366 -26.55 -9.92 -29.70
N SER A 367 -27.64 -9.22 -29.49
CA SER A 367 -27.90 -8.52 -28.23
C SER A 367 -28.07 -9.57 -27.13
N ILE A 368 -27.04 -9.77 -26.32
CA ILE A 368 -27.12 -10.60 -25.12
C ILE A 368 -27.86 -9.77 -24.07
N ALA A 369 -29.07 -10.20 -23.70
CA ALA A 369 -29.73 -9.70 -22.51
C ALA A 369 -28.93 -10.21 -21.30
N VAL A 370 -28.24 -9.30 -20.62
CA VAL A 370 -27.52 -9.60 -19.38
C VAL A 370 -28.57 -9.74 -18.28
N SER A 371 -28.97 -10.98 -17.97
CA SER A 371 -29.75 -11.29 -16.75
C SER A 371 -28.87 -11.01 -15.53
N ARG A 372 -29.40 -10.29 -14.53
CA ARG A 372 -28.64 -9.93 -13.32
C ARG A 372 -28.32 -11.18 -12.50
N LEU A 373 -27.12 -11.25 -11.93
CA LEU A 373 -26.65 -12.40 -11.14
C LEU A 373 -27.53 -12.64 -9.89
N SER A 374 -28.13 -11.59 -9.36
CA SER A 374 -29.16 -11.60 -8.32
C SER A 374 -30.33 -12.54 -8.67
N ASP A 375 -30.78 -12.57 -9.93
CA ASP A 375 -31.88 -13.43 -10.37
C ASP A 375 -31.46 -14.91 -10.42
N ARG A 376 -30.16 -15.17 -10.65
CA ARG A 376 -29.60 -16.53 -10.64
C ARG A 376 -29.35 -17.05 -9.23
N PHE A 377 -28.95 -16.18 -8.30
CA PHE A 377 -28.86 -16.53 -6.88
C PHE A 377 -30.23 -16.88 -6.29
N ALA A 378 -31.27 -16.11 -6.64
CA ALA A 378 -32.64 -16.41 -6.25
C ALA A 378 -33.13 -17.76 -6.83
N ALA A 379 -32.74 -18.09 -8.06
CA ALA A 379 -33.10 -19.37 -8.69
C ALA A 379 -32.33 -20.58 -8.11
N ALA A 380 -31.17 -20.37 -7.51
CA ALA A 380 -30.35 -21.42 -6.88
C ALA A 380 -30.71 -21.70 -5.41
N GLY A 381 -31.67 -20.98 -4.83
CA GLY A 381 -32.14 -21.20 -3.46
C GLY A 381 -31.20 -20.69 -2.36
N LEU A 382 -30.19 -19.90 -2.72
CA LEU A 382 -29.32 -19.20 -1.77
C LEU A 382 -30.01 -17.88 -1.36
N LYS A 383 -30.35 -17.75 -0.07
CA LYS A 383 -30.96 -16.55 0.52
C LYS A 383 -29.93 -15.72 1.28
#